data_AF-R9N0Y9-F1
#
_entry.id   AF-R9N0Y9-F1
#
_cell.length_a   1.000
_cell.length_b   1.000
_cell.length_c   1.000
_cell.angle_alpha   90.00
_cell.angle_beta   90.00
_cell.angle_gamma   90.00
#
_symmetry.space_group_name_H-M   'P 1'
#
loop_
_entity.id
_entity.type
_entity.pdbx_description
1 polymer ?
#
loop_
_entity_poly.entity_id
_entity_poly.type
_entity_poly.pdbx_seq_one_letter_code
_entity_poly.pdbx_strand_id
1 'polypeptide(L)' 'MKIYNIDDVEKFLDIIKKCKGSVELVSNQGDRLNLKSELTKYLAISKLFNDNTFINEMELIASEPEDVQMLMKYMTNKN' A
#
# COMPACT_ATOMS: atom_id res chain seq x y z
N MET A 1 -4.67 -7.45 -3.51
CA MET A 1 -4.10 -7.11 -4.84
C MET A 1 -2.59 -6.97 -4.72
N LYS A 2 -1.82 -7.29 -5.76
CA LYS A 2 -0.36 -7.07 -5.75
C LYS A 2 -0.01 -5.60 -5.88
N ILE A 3 1.11 -5.22 -5.28
CA ILE A 3 1.64 -3.85 -5.29
C ILE A 3 2.72 -3.76 -6.36
N TYR A 4 2.69 -2.69 -7.15
CA TYR A 4 3.68 -2.40 -8.18
C TYR A 4 3.66 -0.91 -8.53
N ASN A 5 4.71 -0.42 -9.18
CA ASN A 5 4.86 0.98 -9.64
C ASN A 5 4.63 2.03 -8.53
N ILE A 6 5.22 1.82 -7.34
CA ILE A 6 5.26 2.85 -6.28
C ILE A 6 6.54 3.67 -6.42
N ASP A 7 6.63 4.46 -7.48
CA ASP A 7 7.80 5.32 -7.71
C ASP A 7 7.77 6.58 -6.83
N ASP A 8 6.56 7.02 -6.45
CA ASP A 8 6.31 8.17 -5.58
C ASP A 8 5.59 7.73 -4.30
N VAL A 9 6.38 7.40 -3.29
CA VAL A 9 5.89 6.89 -1.99
C VAL A 9 5.03 7.94 -1.26
N GLU A 10 5.37 9.23 -1.35
CA GLU A 10 4.57 10.28 -0.69
C GLU A 10 3.16 10.34 -1.28
N LYS A 11 3.06 10.33 -2.61
CA LYS A 11 1.78 10.31 -3.30
C LYS A 11 0.99 9.04 -3.00
N PHE A 12 1.66 7.88 -2.89
CA PHE A 12 1.01 6.64 -2.47
C PHE A 12 0.40 6.79 -1.08
N LEU A 13 1.15 7.31 -0.11
CA LEU A 13 0.66 7.53 1.26
C LEU A 13 -0.48 8.53 1.31
N ASP A 14 -0.46 9.57 0.49
CA ASP A 14 -1.56 10.53 0.41
C ASP A 14 -2.84 9.91 -0.17
N ILE A 15 -2.71 8.94 -1.08
CA ILE A 15 -3.84 8.14 -1.55
C ILE A 15 -4.36 7.21 -0.45
N ILE A 16 -3.47 6.57 0.31
CA ILE A 16 -3.85 5.76 1.49
C ILE A 16 -4.64 6.60 2.50
N LYS A 17 -4.22 7.84 2.78
CA LYS A 17 -4.95 8.76 3.67
C LYS A 17 -6.35 9.11 3.15
N LYS A 18 -6.52 9.20 1.84
CA LYS A 18 -7.80 9.52 1.19
C LYS A 18 -8.78 8.34 1.15
N CYS A 19 -8.29 7.12 1.33
CA CYS A 19 -9.14 5.93 1.36
C CYS A 19 -10.18 6.07 2.50
N LYS A 20 -11.41 5.62 2.31
CA LYS A 20 -12.45 5.65 3.34
C LYS A 20 -12.29 4.50 4.33
N GLY A 21 -12.11 3.28 3.81
CA GLY A 21 -11.98 2.05 4.59
C GLY A 21 -10.57 1.83 5.15
N SER A 22 -10.39 0.69 5.82
CA SER A 22 -9.06 0.17 6.14
C SER A 22 -8.28 -0.16 4.86
N VAL A 23 -6.97 0.09 4.92
CA VAL A 23 -6.02 -0.39 3.93
C VAL A 23 -4.89 -1.11 4.64
N GLU A 24 -4.67 -2.37 4.28
CA GLU A 24 -3.75 -3.27 4.97
C GLU A 24 -2.74 -3.89 3.99
N LEU A 25 -1.50 -4.06 4.45
CA LEU A 25 -0.57 -5.02 3.85
C LEU A 25 -0.73 -6.36 4.54
N VAL A 26 -0.85 -7.42 3.76
CA VAL A 26 -0.97 -8.78 4.26
C VAL A 26 0.14 -9.65 3.69
N SER A 27 0.89 -10.33 4.56
CA SER A 27 1.92 -11.28 4.14
C SER A 27 1.31 -12.61 3.71
N ASN A 28 2.08 -13.45 3.03
CA ASN A 28 1.67 -14.84 2.73
C ASN A 28 1.45 -15.70 4.00
N GLN A 29 2.01 -15.30 5.15
CA GLN A 29 1.80 -15.94 6.45
C GLN A 29 0.56 -15.42 7.18
N GLY A 30 -0.08 -14.36 6.66
CA GLY A 30 -1.28 -13.76 7.24
C GLY A 30 -1.04 -12.60 8.21
N ASP A 31 0.20 -12.14 8.39
CA ASP A 31 0.49 -10.94 9.17
C ASP A 31 -0.16 -9.72 8.52
N ARG A 32 -0.79 -8.86 9.33
CA ARG A 32 -1.51 -7.68 8.85
C ARG A 32 -0.89 -6.39 9.38
N LEU A 33 -0.68 -5.45 8.47
CA LEU A 33 -0.18 -4.11 8.76
C LEU A 33 -1.16 -3.07 8.23
N ASN A 34 -1.82 -2.34 9.13
CA ASN A 34 -2.75 -1.27 8.75
C ASN A 34 -1.98 0.00 8.32
N LEU A 35 -2.00 0.31 7.02
CA LEU A 35 -1.30 1.45 6.42
C LEU A 35 -1.90 2.81 6.78
N LYS A 36 -3.05 2.87 7.45
CA LYS A 36 -3.57 4.14 7.99
C LYS A 36 -2.90 4.55 9.30
N SER A 37 -2.24 3.64 10.01
CA SER A 37 -1.47 3.94 11.23
C SER A 37 -0.18 4.68 10.90
N GLU A 38 0.15 5.76 11.63
CA GLU A 38 1.39 6.51 11.45
C GLU A 38 2.63 5.62 11.59
N LEU A 39 2.68 4.77 12.62
CA LEU A 39 3.81 3.87 12.85
C LEU A 39 4.00 2.90 11.68
N THR A 40 2.89 2.33 11.19
CA THR A 40 2.93 1.39 10.07
C THR A 40 3.31 2.07 8.77
N LYS A 41 2.92 3.34 8.56
CA LYS A 41 3.40 4.14 7.43
C LYS A 41 4.91 4.32 7.47
N TYR A 42 5.49 4.68 8.61
CA TYR A 42 6.95 4.78 8.77
C TYR A 42 7.66 3.46 8.48
N LEU A 43 7.11 2.34 8.96
CA LEU A 43 7.65 1.01 8.68
C LEU A 43 7.57 0.65 7.18
N ALA A 44 6.43 0.92 6.55
CA ALA A 44 6.20 0.64 5.14
C ALA A 44 7.14 1.45 4.24
N ILE A 45 7.31 2.74 4.52
CA ILE A 45 8.31 3.61 3.88
C ILE A 45 9.69 2.98 3.97
N SER A 46 10.18 2.71 5.20
CA SER A 46 11.52 2.16 5.41
C SER A 46 11.75 0.86 4.62
N LYS A 47 10.76 -0.02 4.55
CA LYS A 47 10.88 -1.28 3.79
C LYS A 47 10.78 -1.08 2.27
N LEU A 48 9.87 -0.21 1.79
CA LEU A 48 9.77 0.17 0.37
C LEU A 48 11.08 0.74 -0.18
N PHE A 49 11.77 1.57 0.61
CA PHE A 49 13.03 2.19 0.19
C PHE A 49 14.25 1.26 0.25
N ASN A 50 14.22 0.23 1.09
CA ASN A 50 15.40 -0.60 1.35
C ASN A 50 15.32 -2.00 0.75
N ASP A 51 14.12 -2.51 0.45
CA ASP A 51 13.94 -3.90 0.02
C ASP A 51 12.70 -4.11 -0.84
N ASN A 52 12.90 -4.10 -2.16
CA ASN A 52 11.85 -4.39 -3.14
C ASN A 52 11.34 -5.84 -3.05
N THR A 53 12.07 -6.77 -2.43
CA THR A 53 11.60 -8.15 -2.28
C THR A 53 10.51 -8.28 -1.22
N PHE A 54 10.57 -7.48 -0.15
CA PHE A 54 9.54 -7.46 0.88
C PHE A 54 8.16 -7.16 0.30
N ILE A 55 8.04 -6.17 -0.59
CA ILE A 55 6.75 -5.80 -1.19
C ILE A 55 6.18 -6.87 -2.12
N ASN A 56 7.03 -7.62 -2.81
CA ASN A 56 6.58 -8.66 -3.74
C ASN A 56 5.82 -9.79 -3.02
N GLU A 57 6.16 -10.04 -1.75
CA GLU A 57 5.53 -11.05 -0.91
C GLU A 57 4.27 -10.56 -0.18
N MET A 58 3.99 -9.25 -0.22
CA MET A 58 2.83 -8.66 0.41
C MET A 58 1.67 -8.48 -0.59
N GLU A 59 0.46 -8.46 -0.05
CA GLU A 59 -0.74 -8.05 -0.77
C GLU A 59 -1.39 -6.85 -0.10
N LEU A 60 -1.92 -5.94 -0.92
CA LEU A 60 -2.71 -4.82 -0.47
C LEU A 60 -4.19 -5.21 -0.42
N ILE A 61 -4.81 -5.02 0.74
CA ILE A 61 -6.25 -5.20 0.94
C ILE A 61 -6.85 -3.85 1.30
N ALA A 62 -7.87 -3.43 0.54
CA ALA A 62 -8.71 -2.30 0.89
C ALA A 62 -10.13 -2.83 1.17
N SER A 63 -10.78 -2.33 2.22
CA SER A 63 -12.12 -2.80 2.62
C SER A 63 -13.23 -2.21 1.76
N GLU A 64 -13.02 -1.05 1.15
CA GLU A 64 -14.02 -0.39 0.30
C GLU A 64 -13.70 -0.56 -1.20
N PRO A 65 -14.70 -0.89 -2.04
CA PRO A 65 -14.51 -1.02 -3.48
C PRO A 65 -13.98 0.24 -4.17
N GLU A 66 -14.38 1.44 -3.72
CA GLU A 66 -13.91 2.70 -4.29
C GLU A 66 -12.43 2.96 -4.00
N ASP A 67 -11.97 2.55 -2.81
CA ASP A 67 -10.56 2.67 -2.42
C ASP A 67 -9.70 1.73 -3.29
N VAL A 68 -10.21 0.53 -3.60
CA VAL A 68 -9.56 -0.38 -4.55
C VAL A 68 -9.36 0.29 -5.91
N GLN A 69 -10.39 0.95 -6.46
CA GLN A 69 -10.28 1.64 -7.74
C GLN A 69 -9.26 2.78 -7.70
N MET A 70 -9.25 3.56 -6.61
CA MET A 70 -8.31 4.67 -6.43
C MET A 70 -6.86 4.19 -6.37
N LEU A 71 -6.59 3.11 -5.64
CA LEU A 71 -5.27 2.50 -5.51
C LEU A 71 -4.81 1.88 -6.84
N MET A 72 -5.68 1.15 -7.53
CA MET A 72 -5.38 0.59 -8.86
C MET A 72 -5.06 1.68 -9.87
N LYS A 73 -5.80 2.79 -9.86
CA LYS A 73 -5.54 3.94 -10.74
C LYS A 73 -4.16 4.53 -10.51
N TYR A 74 -3.72 4.63 -9.25
CA TYR A 74 -2.36 5.07 -8.93
C TYR A 74 -1.30 4.14 -9.51
N MET A 75 -1.42 2.83 -9.27
CA MET A 75 -0.42 1.84 -9.71
C MET A 75 -0.39 1.64 -11.25
N THR A 76 -1.50 1.91 -11.93
CA THR A 76 -1.61 1.72 -13.39
C THR A 76 -1.22 2.96 -14.20
N ASN A 77 -1.42 4.17 -13.64
CA ASN A 77 -0.99 5.40 -14.31
C ASN A 77 0.55 5.53 -14.25
N LYS A 78 1.23 5.04 -15.28
CA LYS A 78 2.61 5.44 -15.58
C LYS A 78 2.62 6.89 -16.05
N ASN A 79 3.39 7.73 -15.37
CA ASN A 79 3.93 8.97 -15.94
C ASN A 79 5.36 8.71 -16.38
#